data_AF-A0A957GA53-F1
#
_entry.id   AF-A0A957GA53-F1
#
_cell.length_a   1.000
_cell.length_b   1.000
_cell.length_c   1.000
_cell.angle_alpha   90.00
_cell.angle_beta   90.00
_cell.angle_gamma   90.00
#
_symmetry.space_group_name_H-M   'P 1'
#
loop_
_entity.id
_entity.type
_entity.pdbx_description
1 polymer ?
#
loop_
_entity_poly.entity_id
_entity_poly.type
_entity_poly.pdbx_seq_one_letter_code
_entity_poly.pdbx_strand_id
1 'polypeptide(L)'
;MKKHRLLLYAVISRRVRGKALLMVLFLAMIAIYDLFVPALGERWPLVWVALLASLVMWFYYAVLLRRAALQVRPRYLRLQGPLYGLNISYERLLSVTTTLVGHQYPPDQISGHERELLKEFQGATAVLVELRALPPAFRRRRFWFHRLLFSTTRPGLLLMVDDWMAASRDIEAARTKWYDQYKPRERPDNRSLAARILDS
;
A
#
# COMPACT_ATOMS: atom_id res chain seq x y z
N MET A 1 14.67 11.37 -2.86
CA MET A 1 13.41 10.74 -2.39
C MET A 1 13.58 9.24 -2.50
N LYS A 2 13.34 8.49 -1.42
CA LYS A 2 13.54 7.03 -1.42
C LYS A 2 12.21 6.32 -1.59
N LYS A 3 12.19 5.31 -2.47
CA LYS A 3 10.99 4.55 -2.86
C LYS A 3 11.23 3.08 -2.55
N HIS A 4 10.30 2.49 -1.81
CA HIS A 4 10.33 1.08 -1.43
C HIS A 4 9.15 0.37 -2.07
N ARG A 5 9.41 -0.68 -2.85
CA ARG A 5 8.35 -1.41 -3.58
C ARG A 5 7.55 -2.26 -2.62
N LEU A 6 6.22 -2.26 -2.77
CA LEU A 6 5.34 -3.08 -1.96
C LEU A 6 5.19 -4.46 -2.60
N LEU A 7 5.74 -5.47 -1.94
CA LEU A 7 5.77 -6.85 -2.40
C LEU A 7 4.39 -7.45 -2.58
N LEU A 8 3.46 -7.11 -1.68
CA LEU A 8 2.08 -7.59 -1.71
C LEU A 8 1.43 -7.35 -3.09
N TYR A 9 1.58 -6.15 -3.64
CA TYR A 9 1.00 -5.82 -4.94
C TYR A 9 1.74 -6.47 -6.11
N ALA A 10 3.04 -6.72 -5.98
CA ALA A 10 3.80 -7.44 -6.99
C ALA A 10 3.31 -8.90 -7.11
N VAL A 11 3.02 -9.55 -5.98
CA VAL A 11 2.46 -10.91 -5.94
C VAL A 11 1.04 -10.97 -6.51
N ILE A 12 0.16 -10.06 -6.07
CA ILE A 12 -1.21 -9.97 -6.60
C ILE A 12 -1.18 -9.76 -8.12
N SER A 13 -0.35 -8.82 -8.60
CA SER A 13 -0.17 -8.55 -10.02
C SER A 13 0.30 -9.79 -10.79
N ARG A 14 1.30 -10.51 -10.28
CA ARG A 14 1.83 -11.73 -10.92
C ARG A 14 0.77 -12.82 -11.05
N ARG A 15 -0.02 -13.05 -10.01
CA ARG A 15 -1.04 -14.11 -9.97
C ARG A 15 -2.25 -13.81 -10.86
N VAL A 16 -2.70 -12.55 -10.88
CA VAL A 16 -3.89 -12.15 -11.67
C VAL A 16 -3.55 -11.97 -13.15
N ARG A 17 -2.34 -11.50 -13.49
CA ARG A 17 -1.95 -11.21 -14.88
C ARG A 17 -2.08 -12.41 -15.81
N GLY A 18 -1.68 -13.61 -15.36
CA GLY A 18 -1.77 -14.82 -16.18
C GLY A 18 -3.22 -15.19 -16.50
N LYS A 19 -4.08 -15.22 -15.47
CA LYS A 19 -5.50 -15.52 -15.61
C LYS A 19 -6.24 -14.47 -16.47
N ALA A 20 -5.94 -13.20 -16.24
CA ALA A 20 -6.54 -12.10 -17.01
C ALA A 20 -6.11 -12.12 -18.48
N LEU A 21 -4.85 -12.48 -18.79
CA LEU A 21 -4.40 -12.61 -20.17
C LEU A 21 -5.13 -13.75 -20.88
N LEU A 22 -5.24 -14.91 -20.24
CA LEU A 22 -6.01 -16.05 -20.78
C LEU A 22 -7.46 -15.68 -21.03
N MET A 23 -8.09 -14.95 -20.10
CA MET A 23 -9.47 -14.49 -20.26
C MET A 23 -9.63 -13.53 -21.46
N VAL A 24 -8.71 -12.57 -21.62
CA VAL A 24 -8.70 -11.66 -22.78
C VAL A 24 -8.52 -12.43 -24.08
N LEU A 25 -7.60 -13.40 -24.11
CA LEU A 25 -7.32 -14.20 -25.30
C LEU A 25 -8.51 -15.09 -25.68
N PHE A 26 -9.18 -15.68 -24.68
CA PHE A 26 -10.39 -16.47 -24.88
C PHE A 26 -11.56 -15.62 -25.42
N LEU A 27 -11.80 -14.43 -24.84
CA LEU A 27 -12.79 -13.47 -25.35
C LEU A 27 -12.46 -12.99 -26.76
N ALA A 28 -11.19 -12.74 -27.05
CA ALA A 28 -10.74 -12.34 -28.38
C ALA A 28 -10.97 -13.47 -29.40
N MET A 29 -10.76 -14.73 -29.03
CA MET A 29 -11.02 -15.88 -29.88
C MET A 29 -12.50 -16.01 -30.23
N ILE A 30 -13.40 -15.83 -29.25
CA ILE A 30 -14.85 -15.83 -29.47
C ILE A 30 -15.26 -14.65 -30.38
N ALA A 31 -14.72 -13.46 -30.13
CA ALA A 31 -14.97 -12.29 -30.96
C ALA A 31 -14.52 -12.55 -32.41
N ILE A 32 -13.31 -13.08 -32.62
CA ILE A 32 -12.82 -13.38 -33.97
C ILE A 32 -13.68 -14.46 -34.64
N TYR A 33 -14.07 -15.51 -33.93
CA TYR A 33 -14.89 -16.59 -34.47
C TYR A 33 -16.25 -16.09 -34.96
N ASP A 34 -16.91 -15.22 -34.20
CA ASP A 34 -18.22 -14.69 -34.56
C ASP A 34 -18.16 -13.70 -35.74
N LEU A 35 -16.98 -13.16 -36.08
CA LEU A 35 -16.75 -12.42 -37.32
C LEU A 35 -16.90 -13.30 -38.57
N PHE A 36 -16.57 -14.60 -38.48
CA PHE A 36 -16.67 -15.56 -39.58
C PHE A 36 -18.00 -16.30 -39.61
N VAL A 37 -18.60 -16.55 -38.45
CA VAL A 37 -19.90 -17.19 -38.31
C VAL A 37 -20.75 -16.32 -37.38
N PRO A 38 -21.63 -15.46 -37.90
CA PRO A 38 -22.40 -14.51 -37.10
C PRO A 38 -23.47 -15.25 -36.27
N ALA A 39 -23.04 -15.82 -35.15
CA ALA A 39 -23.83 -16.62 -34.23
C ALA A 39 -24.46 -15.76 -33.12
N LEU A 40 -23.87 -14.60 -32.81
CA LEU A 40 -24.32 -13.69 -31.74
C LEU A 40 -25.33 -12.63 -32.19
N GLY A 41 -25.49 -12.41 -33.50
CA GLY A 41 -26.48 -11.48 -34.07
C GLY A 41 -26.39 -10.07 -33.45
N GLU A 42 -27.51 -9.55 -32.94
CA GLU A 42 -27.60 -8.22 -32.28
C GLU A 42 -26.77 -8.08 -30.99
N ARG A 43 -26.32 -9.18 -30.38
CA ARG A 43 -25.55 -9.15 -29.11
C ARG A 43 -24.05 -8.97 -29.32
N TRP A 44 -23.59 -8.92 -30.56
CA TRP A 44 -22.19 -8.67 -30.92
C TRP A 44 -21.53 -7.47 -30.21
N PRO A 45 -22.20 -6.31 -29.98
CA PRO A 45 -21.59 -5.20 -29.25
C PRO A 45 -21.22 -5.55 -27.81
N LEU A 46 -21.95 -6.45 -27.16
CA LEU A 46 -21.68 -6.87 -25.78
C LEU A 46 -20.34 -7.61 -25.67
N VAL A 47 -19.95 -8.35 -26.71
CA VAL A 47 -18.66 -9.05 -26.75
C VAL A 47 -17.50 -8.05 -26.78
N TRP A 48 -17.62 -6.98 -27.58
CA TRP A 48 -16.63 -5.90 -27.61
C TRP A 48 -16.54 -5.14 -26.30
N VAL A 49 -17.67 -4.86 -25.65
CA VAL A 49 -17.70 -4.25 -24.31
C VAL A 49 -17.03 -5.16 -23.28
N ALA A 50 -17.31 -6.46 -23.30
CA ALA A 50 -16.70 -7.43 -22.39
C ALA A 50 -15.18 -7.59 -22.63
N LEU A 51 -14.75 -7.55 -23.90
CA LEU A 51 -13.34 -7.58 -24.28
C LEU A 51 -12.62 -6.31 -23.82
N LEU A 52 -13.21 -5.13 -24.03
CA LEU A 52 -12.68 -3.85 -23.57
C LEU A 52 -12.58 -3.83 -22.04
N ALA A 53 -13.62 -4.26 -21.33
CA ALA A 53 -13.62 -4.35 -19.87
C ALA A 53 -12.51 -5.29 -19.36
N SER A 54 -12.35 -6.45 -19.99
CA SER A 54 -11.28 -7.41 -19.64
C SER A 54 -9.89 -6.85 -19.92
N LEU A 55 -9.71 -6.12 -21.02
CA LEU A 55 -8.45 -5.45 -21.36
C LEU A 55 -8.10 -4.35 -20.35
N VAL A 56 -9.06 -3.51 -19.99
CA VAL A 56 -8.90 -2.46 -18.96
C VAL A 56 -8.55 -3.08 -17.62
N MET A 57 -9.25 -4.16 -17.24
CA MET A 57 -8.97 -4.92 -16.03
C MET A 57 -7.54 -5.50 -16.05
N TRP A 58 -7.13 -6.12 -17.15
CA TRP A 58 -5.78 -6.64 -17.32
C TRP A 58 -4.73 -5.52 -17.19
N PHE A 59 -4.94 -4.38 -17.86
CA PHE A 59 -4.06 -3.24 -17.80
C PHE A 59 -3.93 -2.68 -16.37
N TYR A 60 -5.04 -2.60 -15.64
CA TYR A 60 -5.06 -2.20 -14.24
C TYR A 60 -4.16 -3.11 -13.36
N TYR A 61 -4.32 -4.43 -13.46
CA TYR A 61 -3.52 -5.37 -12.66
C TYR A 61 -2.06 -5.49 -13.12
N ALA A 62 -1.80 -5.35 -14.43
CA ALA A 62 -0.45 -5.48 -14.99
C ALA A 62 0.41 -4.24 -14.77
N VAL A 63 -0.17 -3.04 -14.89
CA VAL A 63 0.57 -1.77 -14.89
C VAL A 63 0.35 -0.98 -13.61
N LEU A 64 -0.90 -0.70 -13.24
CA LEU A 64 -1.20 0.21 -12.13
C LEU A 64 -0.80 -0.40 -10.79
N LEU A 65 -1.06 -1.68 -10.56
CA LEU A 65 -0.69 -2.34 -9.30
C LEU A 65 0.83 -2.32 -9.04
N ARG A 66 1.66 -2.39 -10.10
CA ARG A 66 3.13 -2.33 -9.96
C ARG A 66 3.65 -0.97 -9.53
N ARG A 67 2.85 0.09 -9.68
CA ARG A 67 3.22 1.44 -9.23
C ARG A 67 3.01 1.63 -7.72
N ALA A 68 2.39 0.66 -7.05
CA ALA A 68 2.19 0.73 -5.62
C ALA A 68 3.53 0.63 -4.88
N ALA A 69 3.87 1.67 -4.14
CA ALA A 69 5.15 1.81 -3.47
C ALA A 69 5.02 2.71 -2.24
N LEU A 70 5.86 2.47 -1.26
CA LEU A 70 6.06 3.39 -0.15
C LEU A 70 7.08 4.46 -0.57
N GLN A 71 6.70 5.74 -0.44
CA GLN A 71 7.62 6.85 -0.65
C GLN A 71 7.90 7.54 0.67
N VAL A 72 9.16 7.56 1.08
CA VAL A 72 9.60 8.32 2.25
C VAL A 72 9.95 9.74 1.79
N ARG A 73 9.21 10.73 2.27
CA ARG A 73 9.47 12.16 1.99
C ARG A 73 9.76 12.89 3.30
N PRO A 74 10.49 14.02 3.28
CA PRO A 74 10.90 14.70 4.51
C PRO A 74 9.76 15.16 5.42
N ARG A 75 8.60 15.52 4.86
CA ARG A 75 7.45 16.03 5.63
C ARG A 75 6.36 15.00 5.94
N TYR A 76 6.29 13.93 5.16
CA TYR A 76 5.23 12.92 5.29
C TYR A 76 5.66 11.61 4.65
N LEU A 77 5.10 10.52 5.16
CA LEU A 77 5.17 9.21 4.54
C LEU A 77 4.04 9.12 3.50
N ARG A 78 4.37 8.82 2.23
CA ARG A 78 3.37 8.64 1.17
C ARG A 78 3.24 7.18 0.79
N LEU A 79 2.10 6.59 1.10
CA LEU A 79 1.71 5.29 0.59
C LEU A 79 1.11 5.47 -0.81
N GLN A 80 1.89 5.17 -1.85
CA GLN A 80 1.39 5.19 -3.22
C GLN A 80 0.63 3.89 -3.48
N GLY A 81 -0.68 3.97 -3.69
CA GLY A 81 -1.49 2.87 -4.21
C GLY A 81 -1.50 2.86 -5.75
N PRO A 82 -2.32 1.99 -6.36
CA PRO A 82 -2.40 1.82 -7.81
C PRO A 82 -2.84 3.09 -8.56
N LEU A 83 -3.85 3.80 -8.05
CA LEU A 83 -4.35 5.06 -8.62
C LEU A 83 -4.15 6.26 -7.69
N TYR A 84 -4.32 6.05 -6.39
CA TYR A 84 -4.29 7.13 -5.40
C TYR A 84 -3.12 6.96 -4.44
N GLY A 85 -2.44 8.06 -4.15
CA GLY A 85 -1.48 8.15 -3.05
C GLY A 85 -2.15 8.66 -1.79
N LEU A 86 -1.79 8.09 -0.64
CA LEU A 86 -2.14 8.62 0.66
C LEU A 86 -0.91 9.21 1.35
N ASN A 87 -1.02 10.43 1.85
CA ASN A 87 0.01 11.08 2.63
C ASN A 87 -0.31 10.94 4.12
N ILE A 88 0.68 10.57 4.91
CA ILE A 88 0.58 10.33 6.35
C ILE A 88 1.64 11.19 7.02
N SER A 89 1.22 12.10 7.89
CA SER A 89 2.13 12.95 8.66
C SER A 89 2.94 12.12 9.66
N TYR A 90 4.22 12.46 9.85
CA TYR A 90 5.08 11.85 10.87
C TYR A 90 4.57 12.04 12.29
N GLU A 91 3.80 13.09 12.54
CA GLU A 91 3.15 13.35 13.83
C GLU A 91 2.20 12.21 14.26
N ARG A 92 1.59 11.52 13.28
CA ARG A 92 0.65 10.42 13.56
C ARG A 92 1.34 9.08 13.78
N LEU A 93 2.63 8.99 13.49
CA LEU A 93 3.43 7.77 13.66
C LEU A 93 3.82 7.63 15.14
N LEU A 94 3.32 6.58 15.77
CA LEU A 94 3.66 6.23 17.14
C LEU A 94 5.01 5.52 17.20
N SER A 95 5.13 4.44 16.46
CA SER A 95 6.31 3.59 16.41
C SER A 95 6.49 2.98 15.02
N VAL A 96 7.73 2.59 14.72
CA VAL A 96 8.06 1.78 13.55
C VAL A 96 8.71 0.53 14.12
N THR A 97 8.07 -0.62 13.93
CA THR A 97 8.57 -1.89 14.44
C THR A 97 8.59 -2.93 13.32
N THR A 98 9.43 -3.93 13.47
CA THR A 98 9.51 -5.05 12.53
C THR A 98 8.75 -6.23 13.11
N THR A 99 7.90 -6.87 12.30
CA THR A 99 7.10 -8.01 12.73
C THR A 99 7.02 -9.03 11.61
N LEU A 100 6.80 -10.30 11.96
CA LEU A 100 6.55 -11.33 10.95
C LEU A 100 5.11 -11.20 10.47
N VAL A 101 4.93 -11.29 9.15
CA VAL A 101 3.61 -11.20 8.51
C VAL A 101 2.61 -12.19 9.11
N GLY A 102 3.05 -13.42 9.41
CA GLY A 102 2.21 -14.47 9.98
C GLY A 102 1.66 -14.18 11.38
N HIS A 103 2.36 -13.39 12.21
CA HIS A 103 1.87 -13.03 13.54
C HIS A 103 0.78 -11.96 13.52
N GLN A 104 0.71 -11.16 12.46
CA GLN A 104 -0.27 -10.07 12.33
C GLN A 104 -1.60 -10.53 11.72
N TYR A 105 -1.67 -11.74 11.17
CA TYR A 105 -2.88 -12.26 10.52
C TYR A 105 -3.21 -13.65 11.06
N PRO A 106 -3.95 -13.76 12.16
CA PRO A 106 -4.44 -15.06 12.62
C PRO A 106 -5.35 -15.68 11.54
N PRO A 107 -5.30 -17.01 11.36
CA PRO A 107 -6.00 -17.71 10.29
C PRO A 107 -7.52 -17.47 10.31
N ASP A 108 -8.09 -17.17 11.47
CA ASP A 108 -9.53 -16.96 11.66
C ASP A 108 -10.03 -15.59 11.18
N GLN A 109 -9.12 -14.62 10.98
CA GLN A 109 -9.48 -13.25 10.58
C GLN A 109 -9.29 -12.97 9.08
N ILE A 110 -8.69 -13.92 8.35
CA ILE A 110 -8.36 -13.82 6.93
C ILE A 110 -9.22 -14.77 6.11
N SER A 111 -9.64 -14.31 4.93
CA SER A 111 -10.34 -15.16 3.97
C SER A 111 -9.39 -16.20 3.36
N GLY A 112 -9.93 -17.31 2.82
CA GLY A 112 -9.12 -18.35 2.18
C GLY A 112 -8.24 -17.83 1.04
N HIS A 113 -8.73 -16.88 0.25
CA HIS A 113 -7.95 -16.21 -0.80
C HIS A 113 -6.81 -15.35 -0.23
N GLU A 114 -7.04 -14.63 0.86
CA GLU A 114 -6.01 -13.84 1.56
C GLU A 114 -4.95 -14.75 2.17
N ARG A 115 -5.34 -15.89 2.73
CA ARG A 115 -4.43 -16.90 3.26
C ARG A 115 -3.50 -17.44 2.18
N GLU A 116 -4.02 -17.72 0.99
CA GLU A 116 -3.22 -18.19 -0.14
C GLU A 116 -2.30 -17.10 -0.72
N LEU A 117 -2.64 -15.81 -0.56
CA LEU A 117 -1.72 -14.70 -0.89
C LEU A 117 -0.62 -14.56 0.17
N LEU A 118 -0.99 -14.68 1.46
CA LEU A 118 -0.05 -14.58 2.58
C LEU A 118 0.90 -15.76 2.67
N LYS A 119 0.56 -16.92 2.10
CA LYS A 119 1.40 -18.13 2.08
C LYS A 119 2.81 -17.85 1.53
N GLU A 120 2.94 -17.02 0.51
CA GLU A 120 4.23 -16.60 -0.06
C GLU A 120 5.05 -15.69 0.89
N PHE A 121 4.40 -15.12 1.90
CA PHE A 121 4.98 -14.22 2.90
C PHE A 121 5.04 -14.83 4.30
N GLN A 122 4.70 -16.12 4.48
CA GLN A 122 4.81 -16.80 5.76
C GLN A 122 6.29 -16.96 6.12
N GLY A 123 6.78 -16.07 7.00
CA GLY A 123 8.19 -15.98 7.40
C GLY A 123 8.90 -14.71 6.89
N ALA A 124 8.24 -13.93 6.03
CA ALA A 124 8.78 -12.62 5.63
C ALA A 124 8.62 -11.60 6.77
N THR A 125 9.66 -10.81 6.98
CA THR A 125 9.62 -9.65 7.88
C THR A 125 8.93 -8.49 7.18
N ALA A 126 7.94 -7.91 7.86
CA ALA A 126 7.27 -6.69 7.43
C ALA A 126 7.54 -5.55 8.41
N VAL A 127 7.50 -4.32 7.91
CA VAL A 127 7.60 -3.12 8.72
C VAL A 127 6.19 -2.70 9.14
N LEU A 128 5.90 -2.79 10.43
CA LEU A 128 4.68 -2.29 11.04
C LEU A 128 4.90 -0.83 11.45
N VAL A 129 4.19 0.07 10.76
CA VAL A 129 4.12 1.48 11.12
C VAL A 129 2.86 1.69 11.94
N GLU A 130 3.02 1.81 13.25
CA GLU A 130 1.91 2.04 14.16
C GLU A 130 1.45 3.50 14.08
N LEU A 131 0.15 3.69 13.94
CA LEU A 131 -0.49 4.99 13.79
C LEU A 131 -1.42 5.22 14.97
N ARG A 132 -1.47 6.46 15.47
CA ARG A 132 -2.42 6.82 16.55
C ARG A 132 -3.87 6.53 16.17
N ALA A 133 -4.21 6.80 14.91
CA ALA A 133 -5.49 6.44 14.31
C ALA A 133 -5.31 6.32 12.79
N LEU A 134 -6.05 5.40 12.16
CA LEU A 134 -6.07 5.34 10.71
C LEU A 134 -6.71 6.61 10.13
N PRO A 135 -6.06 7.29 9.16
CA PRO A 135 -6.67 8.37 8.40
C PRO A 135 -8.06 7.99 7.87
N PRO A 136 -9.10 8.84 8.02
CA PRO A 136 -10.44 8.55 7.50
C PRO A 136 -10.46 8.38 5.98
N ALA A 137 -9.46 8.93 5.29
CA ALA A 137 -9.23 8.71 3.86
C ALA A 137 -9.00 7.23 3.49
N PHE A 138 -8.53 6.38 4.41
CA PHE A 138 -8.39 4.95 4.16
C PHE A 138 -9.75 4.25 4.02
N ARG A 139 -10.73 4.63 4.84
CA ARG A 139 -12.07 4.01 4.81
C ARG A 139 -12.73 4.21 3.44
N ARG A 140 -12.59 5.40 2.85
CA ARG A 140 -13.07 5.72 1.49
C ARG A 140 -12.25 5.06 0.36
N ARG A 141 -11.01 4.66 0.63
CA ARG A 141 -10.08 4.13 -0.39
C ARG A 141 -9.81 2.63 -0.24
N ARG A 142 -10.68 1.90 0.47
CA ARG A 142 -10.58 0.45 0.69
C ARG A 142 -10.54 -0.37 -0.60
N PHE A 143 -11.11 0.16 -1.70
CA PHE A 143 -11.00 -0.47 -3.03
C PHE A 143 -9.59 -0.41 -3.62
N TRP A 144 -8.79 0.61 -3.26
CA TRP A 144 -7.44 0.81 -3.82
C TRP A 144 -6.34 0.21 -2.93
N PHE A 145 -6.58 0.18 -1.61
CA PHE A 145 -5.67 -0.37 -0.62
C PHE A 145 -6.18 -1.71 -0.12
N HIS A 146 -5.41 -2.77 -0.40
CA HIS A 146 -5.77 -4.11 0.04
C HIS A 146 -5.81 -4.18 1.57
N ARG A 147 -6.74 -4.95 2.13
CA ARG A 147 -6.93 -5.08 3.59
C ARG A 147 -5.64 -5.52 4.30
N LEU A 148 -4.86 -6.39 3.65
CA LEU A 148 -3.57 -6.90 4.12
C LEU A 148 -2.43 -5.85 4.28
N LEU A 149 -2.68 -4.58 3.94
CA LEU A 149 -1.77 -3.48 4.28
C LEU A 149 -2.06 -2.90 5.67
N PHE A 150 -3.15 -3.31 6.31
CA PHE A 150 -3.57 -2.81 7.61
C PHE A 150 -3.45 -3.93 8.64
N SER A 151 -2.75 -3.65 9.74
CA SER A 151 -2.69 -4.59 10.85
C SER A 151 -4.10 -4.79 11.43
N THR A 152 -4.43 -6.04 11.79
CA THR A 152 -5.69 -6.35 12.47
C THR A 152 -5.59 -6.15 13.98
N THR A 153 -4.40 -6.31 14.56
CA THR A 153 -4.15 -6.18 16.00
C THR A 153 -4.08 -4.73 16.45
N ARG A 154 -3.44 -3.86 15.67
CA ARG A 154 -3.21 -2.45 16.05
C ARG A 154 -3.50 -1.51 14.89
N PRO A 155 -3.96 -0.27 15.16
CA PRO A 155 -4.13 0.72 14.10
C PRO A 155 -2.77 1.05 13.49
N GLY A 156 -2.51 0.54 12.29
CA GLY A 156 -1.19 0.69 11.67
C GLY A 156 -1.14 0.13 10.26
N LEU A 157 -0.03 0.44 9.59
CA LEU A 157 0.27 -0.07 8.27
C LEU A 157 1.27 -1.20 8.37
N LEU A 158 0.93 -2.35 7.80
CA LEU A 158 1.84 -3.45 7.61
C LEU A 158 2.44 -3.38 6.20
N LEU A 159 3.73 -3.08 6.13
CA LEU A 159 4.45 -2.83 4.90
C LEU A 159 5.33 -4.04 4.59
N MET A 160 4.91 -4.83 3.60
CA MET A 160 5.71 -5.91 3.03
C MET A 160 6.58 -5.31 1.92
N VAL A 161 7.86 -5.12 2.19
CA VAL A 161 8.84 -4.46 1.30
C VAL A 161 10.06 -5.35 1.12
N ASP A 162 10.71 -5.26 -0.04
CA ASP A 162 11.90 -6.06 -0.38
C ASP A 162 13.03 -5.89 0.65
N ASP A 163 13.36 -4.64 0.98
CA ASP A 163 14.39 -4.29 1.95
C ASP A 163 13.76 -3.59 3.17
N TRP A 164 13.29 -4.41 4.11
CA TRP A 164 12.66 -3.94 5.34
C TRP A 164 13.62 -3.13 6.22
N MET A 165 14.92 -3.44 6.20
CA MET A 165 15.94 -2.72 6.98
C MET A 165 16.12 -1.30 6.45
N ALA A 166 16.29 -1.15 5.13
CA ALA A 166 16.40 0.16 4.51
C ALA A 166 15.11 0.96 4.68
N ALA A 167 13.95 0.34 4.52
CA ALA A 167 12.66 1.00 4.71
C ALA A 167 12.49 1.52 6.14
N SER A 168 12.78 0.71 7.17
CA SER A 168 12.68 1.13 8.56
C SER A 168 13.64 2.29 8.87
N ARG A 169 14.91 2.15 8.49
CA ARG A 169 15.95 3.18 8.67
C ARG A 169 15.56 4.51 8.00
N ASP A 170 15.03 4.45 6.78
CA ASP A 170 14.61 5.64 6.04
C ASP A 170 13.43 6.34 6.70
N ILE A 171 12.45 5.57 7.18
CA ILE A 171 11.27 6.12 7.88
C ILE A 171 11.71 6.79 9.18
N GLU A 172 12.54 6.12 9.99
CA GLU A 172 13.05 6.67 11.24
C GLU A 172 13.91 7.91 11.00
N ALA A 173 14.86 7.86 10.06
CA ALA A 173 15.69 9.02 9.73
C ALA A 173 14.86 10.22 9.27
N ALA A 174 13.80 9.99 8.48
CA ALA A 174 12.89 11.07 8.07
C ALA A 174 12.03 11.59 9.22
N ARG A 175 11.58 10.69 10.12
CA ARG A 175 10.83 11.04 11.33
C ARG A 175 11.66 11.90 12.27
N THR A 176 12.90 11.52 12.57
CA THR A 176 13.83 12.30 13.43
C THR A 176 14.07 13.68 12.83
N LYS A 177 14.40 13.76 11.54
CA LYS A 177 14.58 15.05 10.85
C LYS A 177 13.33 15.93 10.92
N TRP A 178 12.14 15.33 10.81
CA TRP A 178 10.89 16.07 10.96
C TRP A 178 10.74 16.61 12.39
N TYR A 179 10.99 15.79 13.42
CA TYR A 179 10.98 16.27 14.80
C TYR A 179 12.00 17.38 15.05
N ASP A 180 13.23 17.27 14.53
CA ASP A 180 14.25 18.31 14.71
C ASP A 180 13.85 19.65 14.07
N GLN A 181 13.13 19.60 12.94
CA GLN A 181 12.65 20.80 12.24
C GLN A 181 11.40 21.42 12.85
N TYR A 182 10.54 20.61 13.46
CA TYR A 182 9.21 21.01 13.95
C TYR A 182 9.09 21.01 15.48
N LYS A 183 10.09 20.55 16.24
CA LYS A 183 10.18 20.87 17.66
C LYS A 183 10.15 22.39 17.74
N PRO A 184 9.18 23.00 18.43
CA PRO A 184 9.27 24.43 18.69
C PRO A 184 10.64 24.62 19.32
N ARG A 185 11.52 25.39 18.66
CA ARG A 185 12.72 25.88 19.34
C ARG A 185 12.17 26.50 20.60
N GLU A 186 12.39 25.87 21.75
CA GLU A 186 12.16 26.49 23.04
C GLU A 186 12.79 27.87 22.87
N ARG A 187 11.95 28.90 22.90
CA ARG A 187 12.46 30.27 22.79
C ARG A 187 13.56 30.33 23.85
N PRO A 188 14.82 30.61 23.48
CA PRO A 188 15.87 30.71 24.47
C PRO A 188 15.33 31.63 25.54
N ASP A 189 15.22 31.09 26.76
CA ASP A 189 14.62 31.80 27.88
C ASP A 189 15.45 33.06 28.06
N ASN A 190 14.93 34.18 27.59
CA ASN A 190 15.64 35.47 27.54
C ASN A 190 15.70 36.10 28.94
N ARG A 191 15.29 35.37 29.98
CA ARG A 191 15.48 35.75 31.37
C ARG A 191 16.96 35.77 31.67
N SER A 192 17.43 36.90 32.18
CA SER A 192 18.82 37.04 32.60
C SER A 192 19.16 36.00 33.67
N LEU A 193 20.41 35.53 33.69
CA LEU A 193 20.90 34.57 34.69
C LEU A 193 20.61 35.04 36.13
N ALA A 194 20.52 36.35 36.37
CA ALA A 194 20.14 36.93 37.65
C ALA A 194 18.71 36.56 38.09
N ALA A 195 17.75 36.52 37.17
CA ALA A 195 16.38 36.13 37.47
C ALA A 195 16.25 34.64 37.83
N ARG A 196 17.17 33.79 37.33
CA ARG A 196 17.21 32.35 37.65
C ARG A 196 17.75 32.05 39.05
N ILE A 197 18.59 32.91 39.61
CA ILE A 197 19.19 32.73 40.93
C ILE A 197 18.26 33.25 42.04
N LEU A 198 17.36 34.17 41.72
CA LEU A 198 16.38 34.71 42.68
C LEU A 198 15.18 33.79 42.93
N ASP A 199 14.90 32.86 42.02
CA ASP A 199 13.80 31.88 42.14
C ASP A 199 14.26 30.51 42.71
N SER A 200 15.54 30.37 43.11
CA SER A 200 16.13 29.16 43.72
C SER A 200 16.45 29.36 45.19
#